data_AF-A0A1F6DB99-F1
#
_entry.id   AF-A0A1F6DB99-F1
#
_cell.length_a   1.000
_cell.length_b   1.000
_cell.length_c   1.000
_cell.angle_alpha   90.00
_cell.angle_beta   90.00
_cell.angle_gamma   90.00
#
_symmetry.space_group_name_H-M   'P 1'
#
loop_
_entity.id
_entity.type
_entity.pdbx_description
1 polymer ?
#
loop_
_entity_poly.entity_id
_entity_poly.type
_entity_poly.pdbx_seq_one_letter_code
_entity_poly.pdbx_strand_id
1 'polypeptide(L)'
;MADLFVLAFLGHLVGDFLLQPKWMALEKSSRSWRGDFACTAHVAIYTAVVCTFMGSANLWVAALIAIPHWIIDRWSLASTWLWFIGGRTFAAAKASEDGNREFDVAFTCIVYTFTDSALHFLSLWAVIQYVMV
;
A
#
# COMPACT_ATOMS: atom_id res chain seq x y z
N MET A 1 -3.01 22.60 0.24
CA MET A 1 -3.78 21.34 0.44
C MET A 1 -3.62 20.41 -0.74
N ALA A 2 -4.14 20.76 -1.93
CA ALA A 2 -4.02 19.91 -3.13
C ALA A 2 -2.56 19.62 -3.52
N ASP A 3 -1.70 20.65 -3.56
CA ASP A 3 -0.30 20.47 -3.96
C ASP A 3 0.47 19.52 -3.05
N LEU A 4 0.28 19.65 -1.73
CA LEU A 4 0.92 18.76 -0.76
C LEU A 4 0.45 17.31 -0.90
N PHE A 5 -0.85 17.11 -1.19
CA PHE A 5 -1.38 15.79 -1.48
C PHE A 5 -0.82 15.22 -2.80
N VAL A 6 -0.68 16.03 -3.85
CA VAL A 6 -0.05 15.61 -5.11
C VAL A 6 1.40 15.19 -4.88
N LEU A 7 2.16 15.93 -4.06
CA LEU A 7 3.53 15.54 -3.70
C LEU A 7 3.57 14.22 -2.92
N ALA A 8 2.69 14.05 -1.94
CA ALA A 8 2.57 12.81 -1.17
C ALA A 8 2.18 11.62 -2.07
N PHE A 9 1.24 11.84 -3.01
CA PHE A 9 0.82 10.86 -4.01
C PHE A 9 1.98 10.43 -4.90
N LEU A 10 2.79 11.38 -5.42
CA LEU A 10 3.98 11.06 -6.20
C LEU A 10 5.01 10.29 -5.37
N GLY A 11 5.25 10.72 -4.13
CA GLY A 11 6.12 10.02 -3.19
C GLY A 11 5.67 8.58 -2.95
N HIS A 12 4.37 8.35 -2.81
CA HIS A 12 3.80 7.01 -2.69
C HIS A 12 4.09 6.17 -3.93
N LEU A 13 3.81 6.69 -5.13
CA LEU A 13 4.04 5.94 -6.37
C LEU A 13 5.51 5.55 -6.52
N VAL A 14 6.43 6.45 -6.18
CA VAL A 14 7.87 6.17 -6.21
C VAL A 14 8.25 5.11 -5.17
N GLY A 15 7.76 5.23 -3.93
CA GLY A 15 8.03 4.29 -2.85
C GLY A 15 7.53 2.87 -3.17
N ASP A 16 6.28 2.74 -3.59
CA ASP A 16 5.61 1.44 -3.76
C ASP A 16 5.89 0.78 -5.11
N PHE A 17 6.01 1.53 -6.20
CA PHE A 17 6.14 0.93 -7.54
C PHE A 17 7.55 1.00 -8.12
N LEU A 18 8.33 2.03 -7.80
CA LEU A 18 9.68 2.18 -8.36
C LEU A 18 10.76 1.59 -7.45
N LEU A 19 10.60 1.73 -6.13
CA LEU A 19 11.63 1.38 -5.16
C LEU A 19 11.36 0.08 -4.40
N GLN A 20 10.15 -0.50 -4.51
CA GLN A 20 9.84 -1.79 -3.89
C GLN A 20 10.31 -2.96 -4.76
N PRO A 21 11.36 -3.71 -4.38
CA PRO A 21 11.75 -4.91 -5.11
C PRO A 21 10.78 -6.07 -4.84
N LYS A 22 10.73 -7.01 -5.79
CA LYS A 22 9.86 -8.19 -5.76
C LYS A 22 9.86 -8.95 -4.43
N TRP A 23 11.01 -9.12 -3.78
CA TRP A 23 11.07 -9.88 -2.53
C TRP A 23 10.34 -9.16 -1.38
N MET A 24 10.39 -7.82 -1.31
CA MET A 24 9.63 -7.07 -0.31
C MET A 24 8.14 -7.24 -0.56
N ALA A 25 7.70 -7.08 -1.81
CA ALA A 25 6.30 -7.21 -2.21
C ALA A 25 5.73 -8.61 -1.89
N LEU A 26 6.50 -9.67 -2.11
CA LEU A 26 6.07 -11.05 -1.86
C LEU A 26 6.07 -11.43 -0.37
N GLU A 27 7.00 -10.89 0.41
CA GLU A 27 7.19 -11.31 1.81
C GLU A 27 6.49 -10.41 2.83
N LYS A 28 6.17 -9.14 2.50
CA LYS A 28 5.69 -8.14 3.49
C LYS A 28 4.47 -8.58 4.31
N SER A 29 3.60 -9.41 3.75
CA SER A 29 2.41 -9.96 4.41
C SER A 29 2.62 -11.33 5.07
N SER A 30 3.80 -11.95 4.95
CA SER A 30 4.08 -13.28 5.51
C SER A 30 4.22 -13.21 7.04
N ARG A 31 3.60 -14.13 7.79
CA ARG A 31 3.68 -14.21 9.27
C ARG A 31 5.02 -14.77 9.78
N SER A 32 6.11 -14.33 9.17
CA SER A 32 7.47 -14.71 9.51
C SER A 32 8.29 -13.48 9.90
N TRP A 33 9.41 -13.70 10.58
CA TRP A 33 10.41 -12.65 10.81
C TRP A 33 10.87 -12.00 9.51
N ARG A 34 11.01 -12.78 8.44
CA ARG A 34 11.36 -12.26 7.11
C ARG A 34 10.30 -11.31 6.58
N GLY A 35 9.02 -11.61 6.83
CA GLY A 35 7.93 -10.71 6.47
C GLY A 35 7.91 -9.43 7.30
N ASP A 36 8.17 -9.50 8.62
CA ASP A 36 8.28 -8.31 9.47
C ASP A 36 9.40 -7.41 8.96
N PHE A 37 10.55 -8.00 8.63
CA PHE A 37 11.69 -7.29 8.06
C PHE A 37 11.37 -6.70 6.69
N ALA A 38 10.76 -7.47 5.79
CA ALA A 38 10.39 -7.02 4.45
C ALA A 38 9.43 -5.82 4.50
N CYS A 39 8.36 -5.91 5.32
CA CYS A 39 7.40 -4.82 5.49
C CYS A 39 8.06 -3.59 6.11
N THR A 40 8.87 -3.78 7.16
CA THR A 40 9.54 -2.65 7.83
C THR A 40 10.56 -1.96 6.93
N ALA A 41 11.35 -2.72 6.16
CA ALA A 41 12.30 -2.16 5.20
C ALA A 41 11.58 -1.38 4.09
N HIS A 42 10.48 -1.95 3.56
CA HIS A 42 9.62 -1.28 2.59
C HIS A 42 9.09 0.05 3.13
N VAL A 43 8.44 0.02 4.29
CA VAL A 43 7.82 1.19 4.92
C VAL A 43 8.86 2.26 5.26
N ALA A 44 10.08 1.87 5.67
CA ALA A 44 11.15 2.82 5.94
C ALA A 44 11.57 3.58 4.67
N ILE A 45 11.76 2.86 3.55
CA ILE A 45 12.10 3.46 2.26
C ILE A 45 10.94 4.34 1.77
N TYR A 46 9.72 3.80 1.79
CA TYR A 46 8.50 4.51 1.42
C TYR A 46 8.34 5.81 2.20
N THR A 47 8.44 5.76 3.53
CA THR A 47 8.23 6.93 4.39
C THR A 47 9.30 7.99 4.13
N ALA A 48 10.56 7.59 3.96
CA ALA A 48 11.64 8.51 3.61
C ALA A 48 11.37 9.23 2.29
N VAL A 49 10.88 8.51 1.28
CA VAL A 49 10.53 9.07 -0.04
C VAL A 49 9.35 10.03 0.07
N VAL A 50 8.25 9.62 0.70
CA VAL A 50 7.06 10.48 0.88
C VAL A 50 7.41 11.74 1.66
N CYS A 51 8.11 11.62 2.78
CA CYS A 51 8.56 12.78 3.56
C CYS A 51 9.47 13.71 2.75
N THR A 52 10.34 13.17 1.89
CA THR A 52 11.20 13.95 0.99
C THR A 52 10.37 14.73 -0.02
N PHE A 53 9.41 14.10 -0.68
CA PHE A 53 8.50 14.76 -1.64
C PHE A 53 7.65 15.85 -0.96
N MET A 54 7.18 15.59 0.26
CA MET A 54 6.40 16.55 1.04
C MET A 54 7.26 17.65 1.69
N GLY A 55 8.60 17.55 1.63
CA GLY A 55 9.51 18.50 2.27
C GLY A 55 9.45 18.50 3.80
N SER A 56 9.06 17.39 4.43
CA SER A 56 8.86 17.27 5.87
C SER A 56 9.92 16.40 6.53
N ALA A 57 10.68 16.97 7.47
CA ALA A 57 11.60 16.23 8.34
C ALA A 57 11.00 15.94 9.73
N ASN A 58 9.70 16.20 9.93
CA ASN A 58 9.05 16.03 11.22
C ASN A 58 8.82 14.53 11.51
N LEU A 59 9.49 14.01 12.55
CA LEU A 59 9.39 12.61 12.94
C LEU A 59 7.96 12.19 13.33
N TRP A 60 7.13 13.11 13.82
CA TRP A 60 5.72 12.82 14.10
C TRP A 60 4.93 12.60 12.81
N VAL A 61 5.15 13.43 11.79
CA VAL A 61 4.54 13.23 10.46
C VAL A 61 5.02 11.92 9.85
N ALA A 62 6.32 11.62 9.93
CA ALA A 62 6.88 10.36 9.44
C ALA A 62 6.24 9.14 10.13
N ALA A 63 6.06 9.18 11.46
CA ALA A 63 5.41 8.11 12.19
C ALA A 63 3.94 7.92 11.79
N LEU A 64 3.19 9.02 11.60
CA LEU A 64 1.79 8.99 11.18
C LEU A 64 1.59 8.52 9.74
N ILE A 65 2.64 8.58 8.90
CA ILE A 65 2.65 7.98 7.56
C ILE A 65 3.06 6.50 7.64
N ALA A 66 4.13 6.20 8.38
CA ALA A 66 4.71 4.86 8.45
C ALA A 66 3.78 3.83 9.11
N ILE A 67 3.14 4.19 10.24
CA ILE A 67 2.36 3.23 11.04
C ILE A 67 1.14 2.71 10.25
N PRO A 68 0.28 3.56 9.65
CA PRO A 68 -0.84 3.08 8.85
C PRO A 68 -0.36 2.27 7.63
N HIS A 69 0.68 2.71 6.93
CA HIS A 69 1.23 1.99 5.77
C HIS A 69 1.67 0.59 6.17
N TRP A 70 2.43 0.47 7.26
CA TRP A 70 2.88 -0.81 7.78
C TRP A 70 1.71 -1.72 8.12
N ILE A 71 0.67 -1.20 8.75
CA ILE A 71 -0.56 -1.94 9.09
C ILE A 71 -1.29 -2.44 7.84
N ILE A 72 -1.47 -1.57 6.84
CA ILE A 72 -2.17 -1.90 5.58
C ILE A 72 -1.44 -3.05 4.87
N ASP A 73 -0.13 -2.92 4.71
CA ASP A 73 0.71 -3.89 4.02
C ASP A 73 0.83 -5.20 4.79
N ARG A 74 1.10 -5.13 6.10
CA ARG A 74 1.36 -6.29 6.94
C ARG A 74 0.19 -7.26 6.96
N TRP A 75 -1.03 -6.73 7.03
CA TRP A 75 -2.25 -7.55 7.09
C TRP A 75 -2.99 -7.62 5.77
N SER A 76 -2.40 -7.09 4.69
CA SER A 76 -3.01 -7.08 3.36
C SER A 76 -4.46 -6.60 3.42
N LEU A 77 -4.66 -5.41 4.01
CA LEU A 77 -6.01 -4.91 4.29
C LEU A 77 -6.85 -4.77 3.02
N ALA A 78 -6.25 -4.52 1.86
CA ALA A 78 -6.94 -4.56 0.57
C ALA A 78 -7.57 -5.93 0.28
N SER A 79 -6.85 -7.04 0.50
CA SER A 79 -7.39 -8.40 0.35
C SER A 79 -8.51 -8.66 1.36
N THR A 80 -8.31 -8.23 2.60
CA THR A 80 -9.29 -8.39 3.68
C THR A 80 -10.58 -7.62 3.37
N TRP A 81 -10.45 -6.39 2.87
CA TRP A 81 -11.56 -5.54 2.46
C TRP A 81 -12.32 -6.14 1.28
N LEU A 82 -11.60 -6.58 0.23
CA LEU A 82 -12.22 -7.22 -0.93
C LEU A 82 -12.97 -8.48 -0.54
N TRP A 83 -12.42 -9.30 0.36
CA TRP A 83 -13.15 -10.45 0.90
C TRP A 83 -14.43 -10.02 1.66
N PHE A 84 -14.32 -9.02 2.53
CA PHE A 84 -15.42 -8.53 3.36
C PHE A 84 -16.62 -8.03 2.55
N ILE A 85 -16.37 -7.28 1.47
CA ILE A 85 -17.44 -6.73 0.62
C ILE A 85 -17.94 -7.71 -0.45
N GLY A 86 -17.46 -8.96 -0.47
CA GLY A 86 -17.77 -9.92 -1.54
C GLY A 86 -17.19 -9.52 -2.90
N GLY A 87 -16.08 -8.78 -2.90
CA GLY A 87 -15.35 -8.34 -4.08
C GLY A 87 -14.44 -9.42 -4.68
N ARG A 88 -13.65 -9.02 -5.69
CA ARG A 88 -12.70 -9.93 -6.37
C ARG A 88 -11.49 -10.20 -5.47
N THR A 89 -11.21 -11.48 -5.23
CA THR A 89 -10.05 -11.90 -4.44
C THR A 89 -9.17 -12.84 -5.24
N PHE A 90 -7.86 -12.80 -5.00
CA PHE A 90 -6.92 -13.70 -5.66
C PHE A 90 -7.20 -15.19 -5.38
N ALA A 91 -7.72 -15.50 -4.19
CA ALA A 91 -8.10 -16.86 -3.82
C ALA A 91 -9.22 -17.39 -4.72
N ALA A 92 -10.28 -16.59 -4.91
CA ALA A 92 -11.41 -16.94 -5.79
C ALA A 92 -10.96 -17.00 -7.26
N ALA A 93 -10.23 -15.99 -7.73
CA ALA A 93 -9.80 -15.93 -9.13
C ALA A 93 -8.86 -17.09 -9.51
N LYS A 94 -7.95 -17.48 -8.61
CA LYS A 94 -7.06 -18.63 -8.83
C LYS A 94 -7.79 -19.96 -8.81
N ALA A 95 -8.86 -20.07 -8.03
CA ALA A 95 -9.69 -21.27 -7.91
C ALA A 95 -10.76 -21.38 -9.01
N SER A 96 -10.95 -20.36 -9.85
CA SER A 96 -11.93 -20.43 -10.94
C SER A 96 -11.55 -21.52 -11.95
N GLU A 97 -12.53 -22.32 -12.33
CA GLU A 97 -12.44 -23.35 -13.39
C GLU A 97 -12.98 -22.86 -14.73
N ASP A 98 -13.38 -21.58 -14.82
CA ASP A 98 -13.87 -21.01 -16.07
C ASP A 98 -12.75 -20.88 -17.12
N GLY A 99 -13.15 -20.89 -18.40
CA GLY A 99 -12.21 -20.70 -19.52
C GLY A 99 -11.57 -19.31 -19.59
N ASN A 100 -12.01 -18.37 -18.74
CA ASN A 100 -11.54 -16.99 -18.66
C ASN A 100 -10.69 -16.73 -17.41
N ARG A 101 -10.21 -17.76 -16.72
CA ARG A 101 -9.50 -17.66 -15.44
C ARG A 101 -8.33 -16.69 -15.49
N GLU A 102 -7.58 -16.68 -16.59
CA GLU A 102 -6.46 -15.76 -16.79
C GLU A 102 -6.91 -14.29 -16.80
N PHE A 103 -8.06 -14.02 -17.43
CA PHE A 103 -8.66 -12.69 -17.45
C PHE A 103 -9.17 -12.29 -16.05
N ASP A 104 -9.79 -13.22 -15.31
CA ASP A 104 -10.25 -12.94 -13.95
C ASP A 104 -9.09 -12.64 -13.00
N VAL A 105 -7.99 -13.40 -13.09
CA VAL A 105 -6.77 -13.13 -12.33
C VAL A 105 -6.17 -11.78 -12.71
N ALA A 106 -6.05 -11.46 -14.00
CA ALA A 106 -5.51 -10.18 -14.47
C ALA A 106 -6.36 -8.99 -13.99
N PHE A 107 -7.68 -9.11 -14.06
CA PHE A 107 -8.58 -8.06 -13.60
C PHE A 107 -8.58 -7.93 -12.07
N THR A 108 -8.44 -9.05 -11.35
CA THR A 108 -8.24 -9.05 -9.89
C THR A 108 -6.96 -8.33 -9.48
N CYS A 109 -5.86 -8.47 -10.23
CA CYS A 109 -4.64 -7.69 -10.00
C CYS A 109 -4.93 -6.19 -10.01
N ILE A 110 -5.64 -5.72 -11.04
CA ILE A 110 -5.96 -4.29 -11.22
C ILE A 110 -6.82 -3.79 -10.06
N VAL A 111 -7.91 -4.51 -9.74
CA VAL A 111 -8.81 -4.15 -8.64
C VAL A 111 -8.07 -4.11 -7.30
N TYR A 112 -7.21 -5.10 -7.06
CA TYR A 112 -6.40 -5.14 -5.85
C TYR A 112 -5.46 -3.94 -5.76
N THR A 113 -4.70 -3.64 -6.82
CA THR A 113 -3.77 -2.49 -6.85
C THR A 113 -4.49 -1.17 -6.57
N PHE A 114 -5.65 -0.94 -7.18
CA PHE A 114 -6.42 0.28 -6.92
C PHE A 114 -7.01 0.32 -5.51
N THR A 115 -7.51 -0.80 -4.99
CA THR A 115 -8.04 -0.87 -3.63
C THR A 115 -6.94 -0.59 -2.61
N ASP A 116 -5.77 -1.22 -2.79
CA ASP A 116 -4.60 -1.04 -1.93
C ASP A 116 -4.09 0.40 -1.97
N SER A 117 -3.92 0.97 -3.17
CA SER A 117 -3.52 2.37 -3.33
C SER A 117 -4.54 3.34 -2.70
N ALA A 118 -5.84 3.06 -2.81
CA ALA A 118 -6.87 3.90 -2.21
C ALA A 118 -6.77 3.94 -0.67
N LEU A 119 -6.50 2.80 -0.01
CA LEU A 119 -6.30 2.76 1.43
C LEU A 119 -5.11 3.63 1.86
N HIS A 120 -4.00 3.55 1.14
CA HIS A 120 -2.81 4.36 1.40
C HIS A 120 -3.06 5.86 1.15
N PHE A 121 -3.73 6.21 0.05
CA PHE A 121 -4.06 7.61 -0.25
C PHE A 121 -5.02 8.23 0.76
N LEU A 122 -6.01 7.47 1.25
CA LEU A 122 -6.89 7.94 2.32
C LEU A 122 -6.11 8.20 3.61
N SER A 123 -5.13 7.35 3.92
CA SER A 123 -4.23 7.57 5.06
C SER A 123 -3.39 8.83 4.89
N LEU A 124 -2.74 9.01 3.73
CA LEU A 124 -1.95 10.21 3.44
C LEU A 124 -2.79 11.47 3.49
N TRP A 125 -3.98 11.44 2.90
CA TRP A 125 -4.93 12.54 2.94
C TRP A 125 -5.30 12.91 4.37
N ALA A 126 -5.59 11.94 5.24
CA ALA A 126 -5.92 12.19 6.63
C ALA A 126 -4.76 12.87 7.39
N VAL A 127 -3.52 12.42 7.20
CA VAL A 127 -2.35 13.06 7.83
C VAL A 127 -2.20 14.50 7.36
N ILE A 128 -2.32 14.74 6.05
CA ILE A 128 -2.21 16.10 5.49
C ILE A 128 -3.32 17.01 6.03
N GLN A 129 -4.56 16.51 6.04
CA GLN A 129 -5.75 17.28 6.39
C GLN A 129 -5.81 17.68 7.87
N TYR A 130 -5.33 16.82 8.77
CA TYR A 130 -5.52 17.01 10.21
C TYR A 130 -4.24 17.33 10.99
N VAL A 131 -3.06 17.25 10.36
CA VAL A 131 -1.78 17.43 11.05
C VAL A 131 -0.91 18.52 10.41
N MET A 132 -0.95 18.66 9.08
CA MET A 132 -0.01 19.53 8.35
C MET A 132 -0.63 20.84 7.84
N VAL A 133 -1.95 20.97 7.92
CA VAL A 133 -2.73 22.15 7.51
C VAL A 133 -3.56 22.61 8.70
#